data_AF-A0A159Z3E5-F1
#
_entry.id   AF-A0A159Z3E5-F1
#
_cell.length_a   1.000
_cell.length_b   1.000
_cell.length_c   1.000
_cell.angle_alpha   90.00
_cell.angle_beta   90.00
_cell.angle_gamma   90.00
#
_symmetry.space_group_name_H-M   'P 1'
#
loop_
_entity.id
_entity.type
_entity.pdbx_description
1 polymer ?
#
loop_
_entity_poly.entity_id
_entity_poly.type
_entity_poly.pdbx_seq_one_letter_code
_entity_poly.pdbx_strand_id
1 'polypeptide(L)' 'MNEQAGRRARGGGGAARRAERSAVHFETARFIERNIPNLEMLNEEALEIIERNAETVLAEIG' A
#
# COMPACT_ATOMS: atom_id res chain seq x y z
N MET A 1 28.82 46.17 -24.93
CA MET A 1 29.59 45.16 -24.17
C MET A 1 28.83 44.83 -22.89
N ASN A 2 28.49 43.55 -22.73
CA ASN A 2 28.02 42.86 -21.52
C ASN A 2 26.73 43.34 -20.80
N GLU A 3 25.59 42.84 -21.26
CA GLU A 3 24.43 42.56 -20.40
C GLU A 3 24.71 41.30 -19.57
N GLN A 4 25.14 41.45 -18.32
CA GLN A 4 25.20 40.36 -17.36
C GLN A 4 23.80 40.10 -16.80
N ALA A 5 23.03 39.28 -17.53
CA ALA A 5 21.88 38.58 -16.97
C ALA A 5 22.36 37.51 -15.96
N GLY A 6 22.72 37.97 -14.75
CA GLY A 6 23.07 37.15 -13.61
C GLY A 6 21.86 36.39 -13.06
N ARG A 7 21.64 35.21 -13.62
CA ARG A 7 20.66 34.16 -13.28
C ARG A 7 20.14 34.18 -11.83
N ARG A 8 18.81 34.25 -11.72
CA ARG A 8 17.99 34.05 -10.51
C ARG A 8 18.47 32.83 -9.70
N ALA A 9 19.07 33.09 -8.53
CA ALA A 9 19.23 32.11 -7.48
C ALA A 9 17.84 31.81 -6.86
N ARG A 10 17.08 30.90 -7.47
CA ARG A 10 15.93 30.23 -6.83
C ARG A 10 16.05 28.73 -7.04
N GLY A 11 17.21 28.21 -6.64
CA GLY A 11 17.55 26.78 -6.73
C GLY A 11 17.08 25.99 -5.50
N GLY A 12 15.80 26.07 -5.14
CA GLY A 12 15.21 25.16 -4.15
C GLY A 12 15.22 23.70 -4.64
N GLY A 13 15.24 23.51 -5.95
CA GLY A 13 15.34 22.18 -6.57
C GLY A 13 16.71 21.52 -6.42
N GLY A 14 17.79 22.25 -6.12
CA GLY A 14 19.12 21.66 -5.98
C GLY A 14 19.25 20.78 -4.74
N ALA A 15 18.65 21.21 -3.63
CA ALA A 15 18.58 20.42 -2.41
C ALA A 15 17.63 19.23 -2.56
N ALA A 16 16.46 19.43 -3.17
CA ALA A 16 15.51 18.35 -3.47
C ALA A 16 16.12 17.27 -4.39
N ARG A 17 16.75 17.66 -5.50
CA ARG A 17 17.47 16.74 -6.40
C ARG A 17 18.66 16.05 -5.73
N ARG A 18 19.29 16.65 -4.71
CA ARG A 18 20.33 15.98 -3.93
C ARG A 18 19.72 14.97 -2.96
N ALA A 19 18.65 15.33 -2.26
CA ALA A 19 17.94 14.46 -1.35
C ALA A 19 17.37 13.22 -2.06
N GLU A 20 16.77 13.38 -3.24
CA GLU A 20 16.31 12.27 -4.08
C GLU A 20 17.46 11.32 -4.47
N ARG A 21 18.64 11.85 -4.82
CA ARG A 21 19.78 11.02 -5.22
C ARG A 21 20.46 10.30 -4.07
N SER A 22 20.39 10.85 -2.86
CA SER A 22 20.95 10.24 -1.65
C SER A 22 19.92 9.46 -0.85
N ALA A 23 18.66 9.45 -1.28
CA ALA A 23 17.60 8.74 -0.59
C ALA A 23 17.88 7.24 -0.66
N VAL A 24 17.92 6.60 0.51
CA VAL A 24 18.00 5.15 0.61
C VAL A 24 16.66 4.60 0.13
N HIS A 25 16.64 4.03 -1.06
CA HIS A 25 15.48 3.29 -1.57
C HIS A 25 15.41 1.96 -0.83
N PHE A 26 14.41 1.83 0.04
CA PHE A 26 14.05 0.55 0.61
C PHE A 26 13.25 -0.22 -0.44
N GLU A 27 13.88 -1.20 -1.08
CA GLU A 27 13.15 -2.21 -1.85
C GLU A 27 12.44 -3.12 -0.85
N THR A 28 11.19 -2.79 -0.55
CA THR A 28 10.32 -3.69 0.20
C THR A 28 10.01 -4.89 -0.68
N ALA A 29 10.08 -6.10 -0.13
CA ALA A 29 9.64 -7.30 -0.83
C ALA A 29 8.22 -7.10 -1.37
N ARG A 30 7.99 -7.51 -2.62
CA ARG A 30 6.67 -7.50 -3.24
C ARG A 30 5.71 -8.36 -2.42
N PHE A 31 4.42 -8.07 -2.48
CA PHE A 31 3.39 -8.92 -1.90
C PHE A 31 3.55 -10.37 -2.39
N ILE A 32 3.22 -11.32 -1.53
CA ILE A 32 3.31 -12.75 -1.85
C ILE A 32 2.21 -13.09 -2.86
N GLU A 33 2.60 -13.66 -4.00
CA GLU A 33 1.68 -14.29 -4.95
C GLU A 33 1.50 -15.76 -4.56
N ARG A 34 0.26 -16.16 -4.26
CA ARG A 34 -0.03 -17.53 -3.80
C ARG A 34 -0.09 -18.48 -4.99
N ASN A 35 0.90 -19.35 -5.10
CA ASN A 35 0.96 -20.44 -6.08
C ASN A 35 0.43 -21.78 -5.54
N ILE A 36 -0.16 -21.77 -4.34
CA ILE A 36 -0.72 -22.97 -3.69
C ILE A 36 -2.21 -22.76 -3.40
N PRO A 37 -3.03 -23.83 -3.43
CA PRO A 37 -4.44 -23.77 -3.07
C PRO A 37 -4.68 -23.29 -1.63
N ASN A 38 -5.92 -22.88 -1.34
CA ASN A 38 -6.37 -22.72 0.04
C ASN A 38 -6.51 -24.08 0.73
N LEU A 39 -6.24 -24.09 2.03
CA LEU A 39 -6.71 -25.15 2.90
C LEU A 39 -8.07 -24.74 3.43
N GLU A 40 -9.13 -25.35 2.92
CA GLU A 40 -10.49 -25.15 3.41
C GLU A 40 -10.77 -26.17 4.52
N MET A 41 -10.94 -25.69 5.75
CA MET A 41 -11.20 -26.55 6.93
C MET A 41 -12.68 -26.89 7.11
N LEU A 42 -13.56 -26.05 6.56
CA LEU A 42 -15.00 -26.18 6.67
C LEU A 42 -15.56 -26.61 5.30
N ASN A 43 -16.62 -27.42 5.34
CA ASN A 43 -17.41 -27.73 4.16
C ASN A 43 -18.51 -26.66 3.97
N GLU A 44 -19.19 -26.71 2.82
CA GLU A 44 -20.22 -25.72 2.46
C GLU A 44 -21.34 -25.65 3.50
N GLU A 45 -21.86 -26.81 3.94
CA GLU A 45 -22.92 -26.87 4.95
C GLU A 45 -22.52 -26.19 6.27
N ALA A 46 -21.28 -26.37 6.72
CA ALA A 46 -20.79 -25.71 7.93
C ALA A 46 -20.68 -24.19 7.76
N LEU A 47 -20.32 -23.71 6.56
CA LEU A 47 -20.30 -22.28 6.25
C LEU A 47 -21.71 -21.69 6.29
N GLU A 48 -22.70 -22.34 5.66
CA GLU A 48 -24.10 -21.91 5.70
C GLU A 48 -24.64 -21.81 7.13
N ILE A 49 -24.28 -22.77 8.00
CA ILE A 49 -24.66 -22.72 9.42
C ILE A 49 -24.08 -21.49 10.10
N ILE A 50 -22.79 -21.19 9.88
CA ILE A 50 -22.13 -20.02 10.47
C ILE A 50 -22.78 -18.73 9.98
N GLU A 51 -23.06 -18.62 8.69
CA GLU A 51 -23.67 -17.44 8.07
C GLU A 51 -25.07 -17.17 8.65
N ARG A 52 -25.95 -18.17 8.68
CA ARG A 52 -27.29 -18.02 9.27
C ARG A 52 -27.24 -17.61 10.74
N ASN A 53 -26.30 -18.17 11.49
CA ASN A 53 -26.13 -17.82 12.90
C ASN A 53 -25.60 -16.38 13.05
N ALA A 54 -24.68 -15.95 12.19
CA ALA A 54 -24.18 -14.58 12.16
C ALA A 54 -25.31 -13.59 11.83
N GLU A 55 -26.18 -13.89 10.87
CA GLU A 55 -27.37 -13.09 10.56
C GLU A 55 -28.29 -12.96 11.77
N THR A 56 -28.54 -14.07 12.46
CA THR A 56 -29.38 -14.10 13.67
C THR A 56 -28.78 -13.21 14.76
N VAL A 57 -27.48 -13.35 15.02
CA VAL A 57 -26.77 -12.55 16.03
C VAL A 57 -26.81 -11.06 15.70
N LEU A 58 -26.59 -10.68 14.45
CA LEU A 58 -26.65 -9.28 14.03
C LEU A 58 -28.06 -8.69 14.15
N ALA A 59 -29.10 -9.48 13.89
CA ALA A 59 -30.48 -9.04 13.99
C ALA A 59 -30.95 -8.88 15.44
N GLU A 60 -30.52 -9.78 16.32
CA GLU A 60 -31.01 -9.84 17.70
C GLU A 60 -30.14 -9.05 18.69
N ILE A 61 -28.84 -8.97 18.45
CA ILE A 61 -27.87 -8.40 19.39
C ILE A 61 -27.27 -7.10 18.85
N GLY A 62 -26.75 -7.12 17.61
CA GLY A 62 -26.07 -5.97 16.99
C GLY A 62 -24.64 -5.79 17.46
#